data_AF-A0A3B9PKB8-F1
#
_entry.id   AF-A0A3B9PKB8-F1
#
_cell.length_a   1.000
_cell.length_b   1.000
_cell.length_c   1.000
_cell.angle_alpha   90.00
_cell.angle_beta   90.00
_cell.angle_gamma   90.00
#
_symmetry.space_group_name_H-M   'P 1'
#
loop_
_entity.id
_entity.type
_entity.pdbx_description
1 polymer ?
#
loop_
_entity_poly.entity_id
_entity_poly.type
_entity_poly.pdbx_seq_one_letter_code
_entity_poly.pdbx_strand_id
1 'polypeptide(L)'
;LDEDDARLAFRMAHDADPFNRWDAAQRYAERVVLALAVDAAAEVPEAFVSAYRALLNDGTLEPAFRAQALALPGEAYLLERMTPADPLALRAALVRLTRALGGTLAADWLRLTDTLQVAGPYRYHPGDAGRRALVNLALRFLAAAGVAEGLSRAESRFAAATNMTER
;
A
#
# COMPACT_ATOMS: atom_id res chain seq x y z
N LEU A 1 -14.54 22.21 -9.36
CA LEU A 1 -14.22 22.17 -7.92
C LEU A 1 -12.83 21.61 -7.83
N ASP A 2 -11.85 22.41 -7.44
CA ASP A 2 -10.49 21.93 -7.26
C ASP A 2 -10.50 20.89 -6.14
N GLU A 3 -9.95 19.71 -6.41
CA GLU A 3 -9.90 18.62 -5.47
C GLU A 3 -8.73 18.83 -4.49
N ASP A 4 -9.04 19.06 -3.22
CA ASP A 4 -8.05 19.22 -2.16
C ASP A 4 -7.74 17.89 -1.45
N ASP A 5 -6.71 17.91 -0.60
CA ASP A 5 -6.25 16.72 0.12
C ASP A 5 -7.28 16.22 1.12
N ALA A 6 -8.08 17.12 1.71
CA ALA A 6 -9.17 16.75 2.61
C ALA A 6 -10.27 15.95 1.88
N ARG A 7 -10.62 16.37 0.66
CA ARG A 7 -11.59 15.66 -0.18
C ARG A 7 -11.06 14.31 -0.63
N LEU A 8 -9.78 14.23 -1.00
CA LEU A 8 -9.11 12.96 -1.33
C LEU A 8 -9.10 12.00 -0.13
N ALA A 9 -8.74 12.48 1.05
CA ALA A 9 -8.76 11.69 2.28
C ALA A 9 -10.16 11.11 2.56
N PHE A 10 -11.20 11.95 2.46
CA PHE A 10 -12.58 11.51 2.66
C PHE A 10 -13.00 10.46 1.62
N ARG A 11 -12.77 10.70 0.32
CA ARG A 11 -13.15 9.76 -0.74
C ARG A 11 -12.43 8.43 -0.56
N MET A 12 -11.13 8.46 -0.30
CA MET A 12 -10.32 7.27 -0.06
C MET A 12 -10.87 6.41 1.10
N ALA A 13 -11.26 7.06 2.20
CA ALA A 13 -11.72 6.37 3.40
C ALA A 13 -13.19 5.91 3.35
N HIS A 14 -14.07 6.67 2.68
CA HIS A 14 -15.50 6.60 2.95
C HIS A 14 -16.41 6.63 1.72
N ASP A 15 -15.90 6.82 0.49
CA ASP A 15 -16.77 6.90 -0.69
C ASP A 15 -17.62 5.61 -0.84
N ALA A 16 -18.85 5.71 -1.33
CA ALA A 16 -19.68 4.52 -1.52
C ALA A 16 -19.21 3.70 -2.75
N ASP A 17 -18.58 4.37 -3.72
CA ASP A 17 -18.09 3.73 -4.94
C ASP A 17 -16.62 3.28 -4.76
N PRO A 18 -16.33 1.97 -4.89
CA PRO A 18 -14.95 1.47 -4.82
C PRO A 18 -14.00 2.13 -5.83
N PHE A 19 -14.46 2.46 -7.04
CA PHE A 19 -13.62 3.14 -8.03
C PHE A 19 -13.21 4.52 -7.53
N ASN A 20 -14.13 5.28 -6.91
CA ASN A 20 -13.80 6.57 -6.32
C ASN A 20 -12.79 6.47 -5.17
N ARG A 21 -12.87 5.40 -4.36
CA ARG A 21 -11.87 5.15 -3.32
C ARG A 21 -10.50 4.87 -3.90
N TRP A 22 -10.45 4.05 -4.94
CA TRP A 22 -9.21 3.73 -5.65
C TRP A 22 -8.59 4.97 -6.29
N ASP A 23 -9.37 5.75 -7.05
CA ASP A 23 -8.91 6.98 -7.70
C ASP A 23 -8.37 7.98 -6.66
N ALA A 24 -9.10 8.17 -5.55
CA ALA A 24 -8.66 9.04 -4.47
C ALA A 24 -7.38 8.54 -3.80
N ALA A 25 -7.25 7.22 -3.57
CA ALA A 25 -6.03 6.63 -3.02
C ALA A 25 -4.80 6.88 -3.91
N GLN A 26 -4.96 6.67 -5.23
CA GLN A 26 -3.86 6.88 -6.19
C GLN A 26 -3.46 8.35 -6.29
N ARG A 27 -4.44 9.26 -6.41
CA ARG A 27 -4.20 10.71 -6.51
C ARG A 27 -3.59 11.28 -5.24
N TYR A 28 -4.05 10.83 -4.07
CA TYR A 28 -3.48 11.31 -2.80
C TYR A 28 -2.06 10.77 -2.59
N ALA A 29 -1.82 9.49 -2.89
CA ALA A 29 -0.49 8.91 -2.82
C ALA A 29 0.49 9.60 -3.78
N GLU A 30 0.05 9.93 -5.00
CA GLU A 30 0.84 10.73 -5.96
C GLU A 30 1.27 12.07 -5.34
N ARG A 31 0.32 12.85 -4.81
CA ARG A 31 0.61 14.15 -4.18
C ARG A 31 1.60 14.03 -3.03
N VAL A 32 1.40 13.05 -2.15
CA VAL A 32 2.30 12.80 -1.02
C VAL A 32 3.70 12.44 -1.52
N VAL A 33 3.83 11.49 -2.45
CA VAL A 33 5.17 11.09 -2.95
C VAL A 33 5.88 12.25 -3.63
N LEU A 34 5.20 13.03 -4.47
CA LEU A 34 5.80 14.17 -5.15
C LEU A 34 6.22 15.27 -4.15
N ALA A 35 5.41 15.54 -3.12
CA ALA A 35 5.79 16.48 -2.07
C ALA A 35 7.02 16.00 -1.29
N LEU A 36 7.09 14.71 -0.93
CA LEU A 36 8.25 14.12 -0.27
C LEU A 36 9.51 14.12 -1.14
N ALA A 37 9.36 14.04 -2.47
CA ALA A 37 10.48 14.08 -3.40
C ALA A 37 11.05 15.50 -3.55
N VAL A 38 10.21 16.53 -3.48
CA VAL A 38 10.63 17.94 -3.56
C VAL A 38 11.26 18.41 -2.26
N ASP A 39 10.70 18.01 -1.11
CA ASP A 39 11.17 18.41 0.20
C ASP A 39 11.59 17.20 1.05
N ALA A 40 12.89 17.10 1.30
CA ALA A 40 13.45 16.05 2.13
C ALA A 40 13.00 16.14 3.61
N ALA A 41 12.61 17.32 4.08
CA ALA A 41 12.09 17.54 5.44
C ALA A 41 10.55 17.37 5.53
N ALA A 42 9.85 17.23 4.41
CA ALA A 42 8.42 16.99 4.43
C ALA A 42 8.10 15.63 5.06
N GLU A 43 7.15 15.66 5.99
CA GLU A 43 6.62 14.50 6.68
C GLU A 43 5.42 13.89 5.92
N VAL A 44 5.14 12.62 6.18
CA VAL A 44 3.93 11.97 5.65
C VAL A 44 2.69 12.55 6.36
N PRO A 45 1.69 13.09 5.64
CA PRO A 45 0.53 13.68 6.29
C PRO A 45 -0.26 12.68 7.13
N GLU A 46 -0.60 13.03 8.37
CA GLU A 46 -1.39 12.16 9.26
C GLU A 46 -2.78 11.84 8.69
N ALA A 47 -3.40 12.80 7.98
CA ALA A 47 -4.67 12.60 7.30
C ALA A 47 -4.57 11.54 6.20
N PHE A 48 -3.45 11.50 5.46
CA PHE A 48 -3.19 10.46 4.47
C PHE A 48 -3.06 9.09 5.14
N VAL A 49 -2.27 8.98 6.21
CA VAL A 49 -2.10 7.72 6.96
C VAL A 49 -3.44 7.23 7.54
N SER A 50 -4.26 8.15 8.05
CA SER A 50 -5.58 7.82 8.62
C SER A 50 -6.55 7.31 7.56
N ALA A 51 -6.62 7.96 6.39
CA ALA A 51 -7.44 7.51 5.27
C ALA A 51 -6.93 6.16 4.70
N TYR A 52 -5.61 6.00 4.62
CA TYR A 52 -4.97 4.75 4.22
C TYR A 52 -5.29 3.62 5.20
N ARG A 53 -5.25 3.87 6.51
CA ARG A 53 -5.66 2.92 7.56
C ARG A 53 -7.14 2.54 7.44
N ALA A 54 -8.03 3.49 7.16
CA ALA A 54 -9.45 3.22 6.98
C ALA A 54 -9.68 2.28 5.79
N LEU A 55 -9.10 2.59 4.63
CA LEU A 55 -9.16 1.73 3.44
C LEU A 55 -8.51 0.36 3.68
N LEU A 56 -7.38 0.34 4.39
CA LEU A 56 -6.68 -0.87 4.78
C LEU A 56 -7.54 -1.78 5.64
N ASN A 57 -8.39 -1.23 6.51
CA ASN A 57 -9.14 -2.01 7.49
C ASN A 57 -10.60 -2.24 7.12
N ASP A 58 -11.04 -1.79 5.95
CA ASP A 58 -12.40 -2.04 5.48
C ASP A 58 -12.57 -3.50 5.05
N GLY A 59 -13.14 -4.30 5.94
CA GLY A 59 -13.45 -5.71 5.69
C GLY A 59 -14.59 -5.95 4.71
N THR A 60 -15.34 -4.91 4.32
CA THR A 60 -16.44 -5.03 3.35
C THR A 60 -15.94 -5.05 1.90
N LEU A 61 -14.72 -4.55 1.67
CA LEU A 61 -14.08 -4.52 0.37
C LEU A 61 -13.32 -5.82 0.09
N GLU A 62 -13.38 -6.28 -1.17
CA GLU A 62 -12.65 -7.46 -1.59
C GLU A 62 -11.12 -7.31 -1.39
N PRO A 63 -10.40 -8.38 -0.98
CA PRO A 63 -8.95 -8.31 -0.82
C PRO A 63 -8.19 -7.89 -2.08
N ALA A 64 -8.65 -8.31 -3.26
CA ALA A 64 -8.05 -7.93 -4.54
C ALA A 64 -8.15 -6.42 -4.78
N PHE A 65 -9.33 -5.83 -4.52
CA PHE A 65 -9.55 -4.40 -4.62
C PHE A 65 -8.64 -3.63 -3.65
N ARG A 66 -8.63 -4.04 -2.37
CA ARG A 66 -7.76 -3.40 -1.36
C ARG A 66 -6.29 -3.45 -1.76
N ALA A 67 -5.81 -4.59 -2.26
CA ALA A 67 -4.43 -4.71 -2.75
C ALA A 67 -4.11 -3.72 -3.88
N GLN A 68 -5.04 -3.48 -4.81
CA GLN A 68 -4.85 -2.52 -5.89
C GLN A 68 -4.94 -1.06 -5.40
N ALA A 69 -5.91 -0.73 -4.57
CA ALA A 69 -6.11 0.64 -4.09
C ALA A 69 -5.01 1.10 -3.12
N LEU A 70 -4.43 0.16 -2.36
CA LEU A 70 -3.32 0.43 -1.44
C LEU A 70 -1.95 0.39 -2.12
N ALA A 71 -1.84 -0.14 -3.34
CA ALA A 71 -0.58 -0.10 -4.08
C ALA A 71 -0.20 1.36 -4.38
N LEU A 72 1.06 1.71 -4.12
CA LEU A 72 1.57 3.04 -4.46
C LEU A 72 1.70 3.20 -5.99
N PRO A 73 1.50 4.41 -6.53
CA PRO A 73 1.67 4.67 -7.96
C PRO A 73 3.07 4.26 -8.45
N GLY A 74 3.14 3.81 -9.70
CA GLY A 74 4.38 3.34 -10.31
C GLY A 74 5.42 4.44 -10.48
N GLU A 75 6.70 4.10 -10.32
CA GLU A 75 7.80 5.06 -10.39
C GLU A 75 7.89 5.78 -11.75
N ALA A 76 7.73 5.06 -12.87
CA ALA A 76 7.75 5.66 -14.20
C ALA A 76 6.62 6.71 -14.36
N TYR A 77 5.42 6.36 -13.90
CA TYR A 77 4.25 7.25 -13.94
C TYR A 77 4.45 8.53 -13.10
N LEU A 78 5.10 8.40 -11.94
CA LEU A 78 5.41 9.53 -11.06
C LEU A 78 6.53 10.40 -11.64
N LEU A 79 7.55 9.78 -12.26
CA LEU A 79 8.68 10.50 -12.84
C LEU A 79 8.25 11.42 -14.00
N GLU A 80 7.28 10.98 -14.81
CA GLU A 80 6.68 11.79 -15.88
C GLU A 80 5.98 13.07 -15.37
N ARG A 81 5.61 13.11 -14.09
CA ARG A 81 4.93 14.25 -13.44
C ARG A 81 5.89 15.20 -12.74
N MET A 82 7.18 14.87 -12.70
CA MET A 82 8.21 15.72 -12.10
C MET A 82 8.81 16.64 -13.16
N THR A 83 9.03 17.91 -12.82
CA THR A 83 9.71 18.87 -13.69
C THR A 83 10.67 19.73 -12.86
N PRO A 84 12.00 19.53 -12.99
CA PRO A 84 12.67 18.49 -13.77
C PRO A 84 12.44 17.08 -13.20
N ALA A 85 12.64 16.05 -14.03
CA ALA A 85 12.59 14.66 -13.58
C ALA A 85 13.81 14.33 -12.69
N ASP A 86 13.55 13.79 -11.50
CA ASP A 86 14.59 13.34 -10.55
C ASP A 86 14.29 11.93 -10.02
N PRO A 87 14.87 10.88 -10.64
CA PRO A 87 14.66 9.50 -10.23
C PRO A 87 15.18 9.19 -8.81
N LEU A 88 16.24 9.87 -8.37
CA LEU A 88 16.86 9.59 -7.06
C LEU A 88 15.97 10.12 -5.93
N ALA A 89 15.51 11.36 -6.06
CA ALA A 89 14.59 11.98 -5.11
C ALA A 89 13.27 11.20 -5.05
N LEU A 90 12.73 10.81 -6.21
CA LEU A 90 11.51 10.01 -6.28
C LEU A 90 11.65 8.66 -5.59
N ARG A 91 12.76 7.94 -5.84
CA ARG A 91 13.00 6.65 -5.18
C ARG A 91 13.14 6.82 -3.67
N ALA A 92 13.84 7.84 -3.20
CA ALA A 92 13.96 8.14 -1.78
C ALA A 92 12.59 8.42 -1.15
N ALA A 93 11.73 9.20 -1.81
CA ALA A 93 10.37 9.49 -1.38
C ALA A 93 9.49 8.23 -1.29
N LEU A 94 9.51 7.36 -2.32
CA LEU A 94 8.78 6.10 -2.32
C LEU A 94 9.23 5.17 -1.17
N VAL A 95 10.54 5.07 -0.94
CA VAL A 95 11.09 4.28 0.19
C VAL A 95 10.65 4.87 1.52
N ARG A 96 10.71 6.19 1.68
CA ARG A 96 10.27 6.89 2.91
C ARG A 96 8.80 6.65 3.18
N LEU A 97 7.93 6.84 2.18
CA LEU A 97 6.49 6.60 2.34
C LEU A 97 6.18 5.14 2.67
N THR A 98 6.84 4.20 1.98
CA THR A 98 6.66 2.76 2.23
C THR A 98 7.08 2.39 3.66
N ARG A 99 8.21 2.92 4.14
CA ARG A 99 8.66 2.74 5.53
C ARG A 99 7.69 3.32 6.55
N ALA A 100 7.23 4.55 6.32
CA ALA A 100 6.31 5.22 7.22
C ALA A 100 4.97 4.47 7.34
N LEU A 101 4.40 4.04 6.21
CA LEU A 101 3.16 3.24 6.19
C LEU A 101 3.37 1.85 6.82
N GLY A 102 4.49 1.19 6.54
CA GLY A 102 4.80 -0.12 7.11
C GLY A 102 5.00 -0.09 8.63
N GLY A 103 5.66 0.95 9.15
CA GLY A 103 5.89 1.11 10.58
C GLY A 103 4.65 1.58 11.33
N THR A 104 3.99 2.64 10.83
CA THR A 104 2.84 3.26 11.51
C THR A 104 1.61 2.35 11.52
N LEU A 105 1.46 1.50 10.50
CA LEU A 105 0.34 0.55 10.36
C LEU A 105 0.76 -0.91 10.63
N ALA A 106 1.89 -1.14 11.30
CA ALA A 106 2.47 -2.48 11.46
C ALA A 106 1.48 -3.49 12.04
N ALA A 107 0.73 -3.12 13.08
CA ALA A 107 -0.26 -3.98 13.70
C ALA A 107 -1.41 -4.36 12.74
N ASP A 108 -1.84 -3.44 11.86
CA ASP A 108 -2.88 -3.70 10.88
C ASP A 108 -2.39 -4.64 9.79
N TRP A 109 -1.18 -4.41 9.27
CA TRP A 109 -0.55 -5.28 8.30
C TRP A 109 -0.37 -6.70 8.85
N LEU A 110 0.14 -6.84 10.08
CA LEU A 110 0.32 -8.14 10.74
C LEU A 110 -1.01 -8.88 10.95
N ARG A 111 -2.07 -8.17 11.31
CA ARG A 111 -3.41 -8.76 11.42
C ARG A 111 -3.92 -9.27 10.06
N LEU A 112 -3.65 -8.56 8.97
CA LEU A 112 -4.01 -9.04 7.63
C LEU A 112 -3.22 -10.26 7.21
N THR A 113 -1.92 -10.31 7.54
CA THR A 113 -1.12 -11.50 7.28
C THR A 113 -1.65 -12.70 8.06
N ASP A 114 -2.24 -12.55 9.24
CA ASP A 114 -2.88 -13.68 9.95
C ASP A 114 -4.23 -14.08 9.37
N THR A 115 -5.08 -13.09 9.08
CA THR A 115 -6.48 -13.34 8.72
C THR A 115 -6.69 -13.79 7.27
N LEU A 116 -5.77 -13.46 6.37
CA LEU A 116 -5.93 -13.70 4.94
C LEU A 116 -5.16 -14.94 4.43
N GLN A 117 -4.63 -15.78 5.30
CA GLN A 117 -3.96 -17.03 4.93
C GLN A 117 -4.83 -17.94 4.08
N VAL A 118 -4.31 -18.42 2.96
CA VAL A 118 -4.99 -19.39 2.09
C VAL A 118 -4.50 -20.79 2.45
N ALA A 119 -5.36 -21.59 3.08
CA ALA A 119 -5.03 -22.94 3.49
C ALA A 119 -5.20 -23.95 2.34
N GLY A 120 -4.43 -25.05 2.41
CA GLY A 120 -4.52 -26.17 1.48
C GLY A 120 -3.60 -26.05 0.26
N PRO A 121 -3.61 -27.06 -0.63
CA PRO A 121 -2.76 -27.07 -1.82
C PRO A 121 -3.10 -25.90 -2.75
N TYR A 122 -2.08 -25.38 -3.42
CA TYR A 122 -2.26 -24.28 -4.37
C TYR A 122 -3.29 -24.63 -5.45
N ARG A 123 -4.22 -23.71 -5.66
CA ARG A 123 -5.16 -23.70 -6.77
C ARG A 123 -5.33 -22.27 -7.29
N TYR A 124 -5.64 -22.17 -8.57
CA TYR A 124 -6.05 -20.90 -9.15
C TYR A 124 -7.53 -20.63 -8.81
N HIS A 125 -7.75 -19.65 -7.94
CA HIS A 125 -9.08 -19.14 -7.60
C HIS A 125 -8.97 -17.62 -7.39
N PRO A 126 -9.83 -16.79 -8.03
CA PRO A 126 -9.70 -15.33 -7.96
C PRO A 126 -9.68 -14.77 -6.53
N GLY A 127 -10.54 -15.29 -5.65
CA GLY A 127 -10.54 -14.90 -4.23
C GLY A 127 -9.23 -15.25 -3.50
N ASP A 128 -8.61 -16.39 -3.84
CA ASP A 128 -7.34 -16.80 -3.24
C ASP A 128 -6.20 -15.93 -3.77
N ALA A 129 -6.25 -15.56 -5.06
CA ALA A 129 -5.30 -14.62 -5.66
C ALA A 129 -5.36 -13.24 -5.02
N GLY A 130 -6.56 -12.70 -4.78
CA GLY A 130 -6.76 -11.41 -4.10
C GLY A 130 -6.20 -11.42 -2.66
N ARG A 131 -6.46 -12.49 -1.91
CA ARG A 131 -5.90 -12.68 -0.56
C ARG A 131 -4.37 -12.70 -0.60
N ARG A 132 -3.79 -13.51 -1.50
CA ARG A 132 -2.33 -13.59 -1.67
C ARG A 132 -1.73 -12.23 -2.03
N ALA A 133 -2.35 -11.48 -2.92
CA ALA A 133 -1.90 -10.15 -3.33
C ALA A 133 -1.88 -9.16 -2.15
N LEU A 134 -2.94 -9.14 -1.32
CA LEU A 134 -3.00 -8.26 -0.16
C LEU A 134 -1.99 -8.65 0.93
N VAL A 135 -1.78 -9.95 1.17
CA VAL A 135 -0.75 -10.44 2.12
C VAL A 135 0.66 -10.09 1.60
N ASN A 136 0.91 -10.23 0.29
CA ASN A 136 2.20 -9.83 -0.30
C ASN A 136 2.46 -8.34 -0.14
N LEU A 137 1.43 -7.51 -0.35
CA LEU A 137 1.52 -6.08 -0.13
C LEU A 137 1.86 -5.77 1.33
N ALA A 138 1.16 -6.41 2.27
CA ALA A 138 1.41 -6.25 3.71
C ALA A 138 2.85 -6.60 4.09
N LEU A 139 3.35 -7.76 3.63
CA LEU A 139 4.73 -8.19 3.89
C LEU A 139 5.76 -7.23 3.28
N ARG A 140 5.50 -6.68 2.08
CA ARG A 140 6.37 -5.67 1.47
C ARG A 140 6.49 -4.40 2.33
N PHE A 141 5.38 -3.88 2.85
CA PHE A 141 5.39 -2.70 3.72
C PHE A 141 6.10 -2.99 5.05
N LEU A 142 5.77 -4.11 5.70
CA LEU A 142 6.41 -4.52 6.95
C LEU A 142 7.92 -4.73 6.79
N ALA A 143 8.35 -5.39 5.71
CA ALA A 143 9.76 -5.61 5.40
C ALA A 143 10.50 -4.30 5.15
N ALA A 144 9.92 -3.40 4.35
CA ALA A 144 10.51 -2.09 4.07
C ALA A 144 10.73 -1.28 5.35
N ALA A 145 9.77 -1.34 6.29
CA ALA A 145 9.81 -0.69 7.59
C ALA A 145 10.72 -1.37 8.62
N GLY A 146 11.30 -2.55 8.32
CA GLY A 146 12.16 -3.27 9.25
C GLY A 146 11.41 -3.90 10.43
N VAL A 147 10.11 -4.16 10.30
CA VAL A 147 9.32 -4.81 11.36
C VAL A 147 9.75 -6.28 11.44
N ALA A 148 10.48 -6.63 12.51
CA ALA A 148 11.11 -7.95 12.67
C ALA A 148 10.14 -9.12 12.45
N GLU A 149 8.92 -9.02 13.00
CA GLU A 149 7.89 -10.05 12.81
C GLU A 149 7.45 -10.17 11.34
N GLY A 150 7.31 -9.04 10.65
CA GLY A 150 6.97 -9.04 9.22
C GLY A 150 8.07 -9.62 8.34
N LEU A 151 9.35 -9.34 8.65
CA LEU A 151 10.49 -9.97 7.98
C LEU A 151 10.47 -11.49 8.17
N SER A 152 10.32 -11.95 9.42
CA SER A 152 10.26 -13.38 9.73
C SER A 152 9.11 -14.10 9.02
N ARG A 153 7.94 -13.46 8.93
CA ARG A 153 6.79 -13.98 8.16
C ARG A 153 7.07 -14.02 6.66
N ALA A 154 7.73 -13.00 6.11
CA ALA A 154 8.11 -12.97 4.70
C ALA A 154 9.11 -14.08 4.35
N GLU A 155 10.15 -14.28 5.17
CA GLU A 155 11.14 -15.36 5.03
C GLU A 155 10.48 -16.74 5.12
N SER A 156 9.63 -16.95 6.13
CA SER A 156 8.90 -18.20 6.31
C SER A 156 8.01 -18.52 5.11
N ARG A 157 7.34 -17.49 4.57
CA ARG A 157 6.48 -17.65 3.39
C ARG A 157 7.29 -17.96 2.14
N PHE A 158 8.40 -17.27 1.92
CA PHE A 158 9.31 -17.56 0.80
C PHE A 158 9.83 -19.00 0.84
N ALA A 159 10.21 -19.49 2.03
CA ALA A 159 10.71 -20.85 2.22
C ALA A 159 9.63 -21.93 2.00
N ALA A 160 8.38 -21.64 2.39
CA ALA A 160 7.26 -22.58 2.28
C ALA A 160 6.49 -22.48 0.94
N ALA A 161 6.76 -21.45 0.12
CA ALA A 161 6.00 -21.15 -1.08
C ALA A 161 6.06 -22.28 -2.12
N THR A 162 4.90 -22.83 -2.48
CA THR A 162 4.77 -23.84 -3.53
C THR A 162 4.42 -23.25 -4.91
N ASN A 163 4.39 -21.92 -5.04
CA ASN A 163 4.04 -21.20 -6.27
C ASN A 163 4.84 -19.89 -6.42
N MET A 164 4.90 -19.35 -7.64
CA MET A 164 5.69 -18.16 -7.96
C MET A 164 5.10 -16.85 -7.40
N THR A 165 3.83 -16.82 -7.02
CA THR A 165 3.22 -15.61 -6.43
C THR A 165 3.62 -15.43 -4.97
N GLU A 166 4.05 -16.49 -4.30
CA GLU A 166 4.42 -16.48 -2.88
C GLU A 166 5.93 -16.56 -2.64
N ARG A 167 6.72 -16.86 -3.69
CA ARG A 167 8.17 -16.66 -3.73
C ARG A 167 8.48 -15.21 -4.10
#